data_AF-A0A7S2WZB3-F1
#
_entry.id   AF-A0A7S2WZB3-F1
#
_cell.length_a   1.000
_cell.length_b   1.000
_cell.length_c   1.000
_cell.angle_alpha   90.00
_cell.angle_beta   90.00
_cell.angle_gamma   90.00
#
_symmetry.space_group_name_H-M   'P 1'
#
loop_
_entity.id
_entity.type
_entity.pdbx_description
1 polymer ?
#
loop_
_entity_poly.entity_id
_entity_poly.type
_entity_poly.pdbx_seq_one_letter_code
_entity_poly.pdbx_strand_id
1 'polypeptide(L)'
;WNRLGYGMEKAATYSDEERLNPLRSLLLESGERRPEDLAGLSFADLRTMLLERNSLDVNHIKRVNQAEAEFWKRSEGYRIGYSDEILQFDCGGQQWVLEMAVGAGTLERPSYADVDYVRELLEEIEFREIPAPAPIEQRWTASSQAVLSPASSTDPSSIFSWIGIIMYLPLSDLKARAKVTEGFKAYSSLMRSVLEGLEAQEHWAKIELPSNQEEREDVVKRIARRYPVEKVRQLRSRFDPKNILGSDMLDELFGLL
;
A
#
# COMPACT_ATOMS: atom_id res chain seq x y z
N TRP A 1 -29.76 -24.06 4.91
CA TRP A 1 -28.88 -23.08 4.24
C TRP A 1 -28.71 -23.39 2.75
N ASN A 2 -29.78 -23.79 2.06
CA ASN A 2 -29.77 -24.08 0.62
C ASN A 2 -30.51 -22.94 -0.10
N ARG A 3 -29.89 -22.41 -1.18
CA ARG A 3 -30.39 -21.43 -2.17
C ARG A 3 -30.41 -19.95 -1.79
N LEU A 4 -29.24 -19.37 -1.50
CA LEU A 4 -28.99 -17.94 -1.77
C LEU A 4 -28.02 -17.84 -2.95
N GLY A 5 -28.52 -17.50 -4.13
CA GLY A 5 -27.80 -16.80 -5.21
C GLY A 5 -26.35 -17.17 -5.55
N TYR A 6 -25.90 -18.41 -5.36
CA TYR A 6 -24.52 -18.80 -5.65
C TYR A 6 -24.25 -18.67 -7.16
N GLY A 7 -23.22 -17.89 -7.52
CA GLY A 7 -22.93 -17.55 -8.92
C GLY A 7 -23.79 -16.39 -9.49
N MET A 8 -24.52 -15.65 -8.65
CA MET A 8 -25.13 -14.39 -9.08
C MET A 8 -24.05 -13.33 -9.30
N GLU A 9 -23.95 -12.90 -10.55
CA GLU A 9 -23.12 -11.79 -10.98
C GLU A 9 -24.03 -10.79 -11.69
N LYS A 10 -24.00 -9.53 -11.25
CA LYS A 10 -24.48 -8.46 -12.12
C LYS A 10 -23.33 -8.11 -13.04
N ALA A 11 -23.45 -8.53 -14.28
CA ALA A 11 -22.51 -8.17 -15.33
C ALA A 11 -22.36 -6.64 -15.41
N ALA A 12 -21.14 -6.20 -15.71
CA ALA A 12 -20.87 -4.79 -15.94
C ALA A 12 -21.79 -4.24 -17.03
N THR A 13 -22.23 -2.99 -16.87
CA THR A 13 -23.10 -2.32 -17.84
C THR A 13 -22.40 -2.13 -19.19
N TYR A 14 -21.07 -2.01 -19.19
CA TYR A 14 -20.24 -1.75 -20.35
C TYR A 14 -19.48 -3.01 -20.76
N SER A 15 -19.29 -3.17 -22.07
CA SER A 15 -18.41 -4.21 -22.63
C SER A 15 -16.94 -3.99 -22.25
N ASP A 16 -16.12 -5.03 -22.31
CA ASP A 16 -14.67 -4.94 -22.03
C ASP A 16 -13.97 -3.86 -22.87
N GLU A 17 -14.37 -3.72 -24.12
CA GLU A 17 -13.84 -2.71 -25.02
C GLU A 17 -14.17 -1.28 -24.54
N GLU A 18 -15.42 -1.03 -24.14
CA GLU A 18 -15.85 0.25 -23.59
C GLU A 18 -15.21 0.55 -22.24
N ARG A 19 -15.02 -0.48 -21.39
CA ARG A 19 -14.37 -0.35 -20.09
C ARG A 19 -12.91 0.06 -20.25
N LEU A 20 -12.17 -0.61 -21.13
CA LEU A 20 -10.73 -0.39 -21.35
C LEU A 20 -10.41 0.87 -22.19
N ASN A 21 -11.41 1.43 -22.88
CA ASN A 21 -11.22 2.56 -23.79
C ASN A 21 -10.49 3.78 -23.19
N PRO A 22 -10.73 4.21 -21.92
CA PRO A 22 -10.01 5.34 -21.34
C PRO A 22 -8.48 5.16 -21.34
N LEU A 23 -8.00 3.96 -20.96
CA LEU A 23 -6.56 3.66 -20.94
C LEU A 23 -6.00 3.52 -22.36
N ARG A 24 -6.75 2.88 -23.27
CA ARG A 24 -6.34 2.74 -24.68
C ARG A 24 -6.21 4.09 -25.36
N SER A 25 -7.17 4.98 -25.14
CA SER A 25 -7.18 6.32 -25.73
C SER A 25 -5.95 7.11 -25.26
N LEU A 26 -5.65 7.06 -23.96
CA LEU A 26 -4.47 7.71 -23.39
C LEU A 26 -3.14 7.17 -23.95
N LEU A 27 -3.05 5.86 -24.19
CA LEU A 27 -1.88 5.26 -24.85
C LEU A 27 -1.76 5.67 -26.32
N LEU A 28 -2.86 5.76 -27.06
CA LEU A 28 -2.85 6.15 -28.48
C LEU A 28 -2.52 7.64 -28.67
N GLU A 29 -2.93 8.51 -27.73
CA GLU A 29 -2.59 9.94 -27.74
C GLU A 29 -1.08 10.20 -27.69
N SER A 30 -0.27 9.22 -27.24
CA SER A 30 1.19 9.29 -27.29
C SER A 30 1.77 9.30 -28.72
N GLY A 31 1.04 8.73 -29.69
CA GLY A 31 1.53 8.47 -31.04
C GLY A 31 2.53 7.32 -31.16
N GLU A 32 2.90 6.66 -30.05
CA GLU A 32 3.93 5.60 -30.02
C GLU A 32 3.36 4.20 -30.31
N ARG A 33 2.04 4.04 -30.29
CA ARG A 33 1.33 2.76 -30.44
C ARG A 33 0.19 2.89 -31.43
N ARG A 34 -0.13 1.79 -32.10
CA ARG A 34 -1.28 1.67 -32.98
C ARG A 34 -2.39 0.85 -32.29
N PRO A 35 -3.66 1.00 -32.67
CA PRO A 35 -4.77 0.26 -32.05
C PRO A 35 -4.56 -1.27 -32.04
N GLU A 36 -3.97 -1.81 -33.10
CA GLU A 36 -3.62 -3.23 -33.21
C GLU A 36 -2.61 -3.70 -32.15
N ASP A 37 -1.73 -2.81 -31.66
CA ASP A 37 -0.74 -3.12 -30.64
C ASP A 37 -1.39 -3.24 -29.24
N LEU A 38 -2.62 -2.75 -29.07
CA LEU A 38 -3.37 -2.73 -27.81
C LEU A 38 -4.51 -3.77 -27.75
N ALA A 39 -4.73 -4.48 -28.85
CA ALA A 39 -5.79 -5.48 -28.96
C ALA A 39 -5.50 -6.69 -28.04
N GLY A 40 -6.50 -7.12 -27.27
CA GLY A 40 -6.38 -8.27 -26.36
C GLY A 40 -5.64 -7.99 -25.05
N LEU A 41 -5.08 -6.79 -24.86
CA LEU A 41 -4.43 -6.41 -23.59
C LEU A 41 -5.47 -6.20 -22.48
N SER A 42 -5.13 -6.69 -21.29
CA SER A 42 -5.93 -6.52 -20.07
C SER A 42 -5.77 -5.12 -19.47
N PHE A 43 -6.59 -4.78 -18.47
CA PHE A 43 -6.42 -3.55 -17.70
C PHE A 43 -5.01 -3.46 -17.10
N ALA A 44 -4.50 -4.57 -16.52
CA ALA A 44 -3.18 -4.61 -15.89
C ALA A 44 -2.05 -4.35 -16.91
N ASP A 45 -2.17 -4.88 -18.13
CA ASP A 45 -1.19 -4.66 -19.20
C ASP A 45 -1.18 -3.18 -19.63
N LEU A 46 -2.36 -2.62 -19.92
CA LEU A 46 -2.48 -1.22 -20.35
C LEU A 46 -1.98 -0.26 -19.26
N ARG A 47 -2.32 -0.54 -18.00
CA ARG A 47 -1.85 0.23 -16.84
C ARG A 47 -0.34 0.15 -16.69
N THR A 48 0.25 -1.04 -16.83
CA THR A 48 1.70 -1.24 -16.79
C THR A 48 2.39 -0.40 -17.87
N MET A 49 1.90 -0.45 -19.11
CA MET A 49 2.44 0.35 -20.22
C MET A 49 2.36 1.86 -19.95
N LEU A 50 1.26 2.34 -19.36
CA LEU A 50 1.11 3.74 -18.99
C LEU A 50 2.10 4.14 -17.89
N LEU A 51 2.28 3.32 -16.85
CA LEU A 51 3.18 3.62 -15.74
C LEU A 51 4.66 3.54 -16.15
N GLU A 52 5.04 2.57 -16.98
CA GLU A 52 6.41 2.42 -17.47
C GLU A 52 6.87 3.60 -18.34
N ARG A 53 5.92 4.34 -18.95
CA ARG A 53 6.24 5.51 -19.76
C ARG A 53 6.89 6.62 -18.93
N ASN A 54 6.26 7.01 -17.82
CA ASN A 54 6.79 8.05 -16.93
C ASN A 54 6.08 8.07 -15.56
N SER A 55 6.40 7.11 -14.69
CA SER A 55 5.75 6.96 -13.38
C SER A 55 6.04 8.10 -12.38
N LEU A 56 6.93 9.03 -12.71
CA LEU A 56 7.33 10.15 -11.85
C LEU A 56 6.86 11.52 -12.38
N ASP A 57 6.16 11.56 -13.51
CA ASP A 57 5.56 12.79 -14.03
C ASP A 57 4.14 12.96 -13.50
N VAL A 58 3.95 14.02 -12.72
CA VAL A 58 2.69 14.29 -12.01
C VAL A 58 1.52 14.51 -12.95
N ASN A 59 1.73 15.19 -14.08
CA ASN A 59 0.66 15.47 -15.04
C ASN A 59 0.24 14.20 -15.78
N HIS A 60 1.21 13.37 -16.15
CA HIS A 60 0.97 12.04 -16.71
C HIS A 60 0.21 11.16 -15.71
N ILE A 61 0.66 11.08 -14.45
CA ILE A 61 0.00 10.29 -13.41
C ILE A 61 -1.43 10.78 -13.14
N LYS A 62 -1.69 12.09 -13.10
CA LYS A 62 -3.06 12.62 -12.98
C LYS A 62 -3.97 12.10 -14.10
N ARG A 63 -3.47 12.05 -15.35
CA ARG A 63 -4.24 11.54 -16.50
C ARG A 63 -4.45 10.02 -16.42
N VAL A 64 -3.44 9.27 -15.99
CA VAL A 64 -3.56 7.83 -15.75
C VAL A 64 -4.61 7.54 -14.67
N ASN A 65 -4.54 8.23 -13.52
CA ASN A 65 -5.51 8.07 -12.44
C ASN A 65 -6.94 8.41 -12.87
N GLN A 66 -7.13 9.44 -13.72
CA GLN A 66 -8.43 9.76 -14.30
C GLN A 66 -8.95 8.66 -15.24
N ALA A 67 -8.10 8.10 -16.09
CA ALA A 67 -8.45 7.00 -16.98
C ALA A 67 -8.80 5.73 -16.19
N GLU A 68 -8.06 5.43 -15.13
CA GLU A 68 -8.34 4.31 -14.23
C GLU A 68 -9.66 4.49 -13.47
N ALA A 69 -9.91 5.68 -12.92
CA ALA A 69 -11.16 5.98 -12.23
C ALA A 69 -12.38 5.77 -13.15
N GLU A 70 -12.27 6.19 -14.41
CA GLU A 70 -13.32 5.97 -15.41
C GLU A 70 -13.47 4.48 -15.78
N PHE A 71 -12.37 3.73 -15.92
CA PHE A 71 -12.41 2.28 -16.09
C PHE A 71 -13.18 1.59 -14.95
N TRP A 72 -12.88 1.95 -13.70
CA TRP A 72 -13.52 1.36 -12.52
C TRP A 72 -15.00 1.72 -12.42
N LYS A 73 -15.36 2.97 -12.74
CA LYS A 73 -16.75 3.40 -12.83
C LYS A 73 -17.54 2.60 -13.87
N ARG A 74 -16.93 2.29 -15.02
CA ARG A 74 -17.55 1.44 -16.05
C ARG A 74 -17.54 -0.05 -15.71
N SER A 75 -16.72 -0.45 -14.76
CA SER A 75 -16.58 -1.84 -14.27
C SER A 75 -17.44 -2.16 -13.05
N GLU A 76 -18.28 -1.22 -12.60
CA GLU A 76 -19.14 -1.43 -11.44
C GLU A 76 -20.07 -2.66 -11.61
N GLY A 77 -20.29 -3.37 -10.52
CA GLY A 77 -21.07 -4.61 -10.51
C GLY A 77 -21.05 -5.26 -9.13
N TYR A 78 -21.60 -6.46 -9.02
CA TYR A 78 -21.46 -7.28 -7.82
C TYR A 78 -21.30 -8.75 -8.20
N ARG A 79 -20.60 -9.48 -7.34
CA ARG A 79 -20.44 -10.94 -7.39
C ARG A 79 -20.69 -11.51 -6.01
N ILE A 80 -21.35 -12.67 -5.95
CA ILE A 80 -21.57 -13.43 -4.72
C ILE A 80 -20.84 -14.78 -4.84
N GLY A 81 -19.98 -15.07 -3.88
CA GLY A 81 -19.19 -16.31 -3.82
C GLY A 81 -18.64 -16.57 -2.41
N TYR A 82 -17.91 -17.66 -2.22
CA TYR A 82 -17.25 -17.92 -0.93
C TYR A 82 -16.11 -16.94 -0.68
N SER A 83 -15.76 -16.73 0.59
CA SER A 83 -14.74 -15.76 0.96
C SER A 83 -13.38 -16.08 0.32
N ASP A 84 -13.01 -17.36 0.22
CA ASP A 84 -11.78 -17.81 -0.43
C ASP A 84 -11.79 -17.66 -1.96
N GLU A 85 -12.96 -17.50 -2.59
CA GLU A 85 -13.09 -17.18 -4.02
C GLU A 85 -13.15 -15.67 -4.28
N ILE A 86 -13.68 -14.88 -3.34
CA ILE A 86 -13.91 -13.44 -3.49
C ILE A 86 -12.71 -12.61 -3.02
N LEU A 87 -12.00 -13.06 -1.99
CA LEU A 87 -10.87 -12.31 -1.41
C LEU A 87 -9.55 -12.53 -2.15
N GLN A 88 -9.55 -13.30 -3.24
CA GLN A 88 -8.37 -13.44 -4.09
C GLN A 88 -8.15 -12.15 -4.88
N PHE A 89 -6.92 -11.67 -4.89
CA PHE A 89 -6.51 -10.54 -5.70
C PHE A 89 -5.15 -10.83 -6.33
N ASP A 90 -4.91 -10.25 -7.49
CA ASP A 90 -3.63 -10.31 -8.18
C ASP A 90 -2.85 -9.01 -7.92
N CYS A 91 -1.62 -9.14 -7.43
CA CYS A 91 -0.72 -8.02 -7.25
C CYS A 91 -0.01 -7.78 -8.58
N GLY A 92 -0.27 -6.65 -9.24
CA GLY A 92 0.29 -6.30 -10.56
C GLY A 92 1.81 -6.09 -10.58
N GLY A 93 2.59 -7.14 -10.37
CA GLY A 93 4.05 -7.12 -10.37
C GLY A 93 4.69 -6.65 -9.06
N GLN A 94 5.96 -6.26 -9.14
CA GLN A 94 6.72 -5.78 -7.98
C GLN A 94 6.37 -4.33 -7.63
N GLN A 95 6.24 -4.05 -6.35
CA GLN A 95 5.83 -2.75 -5.84
C GLN A 95 6.63 -2.39 -4.60
N TRP A 96 6.93 -1.11 -4.44
CA TRP A 96 7.25 -0.56 -3.13
C TRP A 96 5.96 -0.25 -2.39
N VAL A 97 5.90 -0.63 -1.12
CA VAL A 97 4.73 -0.41 -0.26
C VAL A 97 5.21 0.00 1.12
N LEU A 98 4.63 1.07 1.64
CA LEU A 98 4.75 1.48 3.04
C LEU A 98 3.33 1.46 3.59
N GLU A 99 3.13 0.88 4.77
CA GLU A 99 1.83 0.82 5.40
C GLU A 99 1.94 1.10 6.90
N MET A 100 1.00 1.88 7.40
CA MET A 100 0.97 2.40 8.76
C MET A 100 -0.36 2.04 9.42
N ALA A 101 -0.31 1.43 10.61
CA ALA A 101 -1.46 1.24 11.48
C ALA A 101 -1.65 2.46 12.37
N VAL A 102 -2.79 3.13 12.25
CA VAL A 102 -3.18 4.31 13.02
C VAL A 102 -4.37 3.95 13.92
N GLY A 103 -4.31 4.29 15.20
CA GLY A 103 -5.45 4.12 16.09
C GLY A 103 -6.61 5.01 15.66
N ALA A 104 -7.79 4.43 15.46
CA ALA A 104 -8.98 5.14 14.97
C ALA A 104 -10.08 5.30 16.04
N GLY A 105 -9.76 5.06 17.32
CA GLY A 105 -10.72 5.10 18.42
C GLY A 105 -11.48 3.79 18.56
N THR A 106 -12.79 3.86 18.79
CA THR A 106 -13.70 2.71 18.93
C THR A 106 -14.87 2.88 17.96
N LEU A 107 -15.68 1.83 17.71
CA LEU A 107 -16.85 1.96 16.85
C LEU A 107 -17.89 2.95 17.42
N GLU A 108 -18.04 2.98 18.74
CA GLU A 108 -18.99 3.87 19.44
C GLU A 108 -18.46 5.30 19.54
N ARG A 109 -17.14 5.47 19.55
CA ARG A 109 -16.45 6.77 19.63
C ARG A 109 -15.26 6.77 18.66
N PRO A 110 -15.51 6.95 17.35
CA PRO A 110 -14.44 7.08 16.38
C PRO A 110 -13.67 8.36 16.63
N SER A 111 -12.34 8.29 16.51
CA SER A 111 -11.47 9.46 16.67
C SER A 111 -11.39 10.33 15.41
N TYR A 112 -11.72 9.75 14.24
CA TYR A 112 -11.53 10.33 12.90
C TYR A 112 -10.07 10.66 12.53
N ALA A 113 -9.09 10.31 13.36
CA ALA A 113 -7.66 10.56 13.10
C ALA A 113 -7.18 9.93 11.78
N ASP A 114 -7.75 8.79 11.41
CA ASP A 114 -7.51 8.09 10.16
C ASP A 114 -8.03 8.84 8.93
N VAL A 115 -9.21 9.46 9.03
CA VAL A 115 -9.81 10.27 7.96
C VAL A 115 -9.07 11.60 7.81
N ASP A 116 -8.80 12.28 8.93
CA ASP A 116 -8.04 13.53 8.94
C ASP A 116 -6.64 13.32 8.35
N TYR A 117 -6.01 12.20 8.69
CA TYR A 117 -4.72 11.81 8.14
C TYR A 117 -4.75 11.62 6.62
N VAL A 118 -5.70 10.85 6.09
CA VAL A 118 -5.79 10.64 4.63
C VAL A 118 -6.06 11.96 3.91
N ARG A 119 -6.88 12.85 4.47
CA ARG A 119 -7.09 14.20 3.93
C ARG A 119 -5.78 14.97 3.86
N GLU A 120 -5.05 15.07 4.96
CA GLU A 120 -3.79 15.82 5.02
C GLU A 120 -2.73 15.22 4.08
N LEU A 121 -2.64 13.88 4.01
CA LEU A 121 -1.75 13.20 3.07
C LEU A 121 -2.08 13.54 1.62
N LEU A 122 -3.37 13.55 1.25
CA LEU A 122 -3.80 13.95 -0.10
C LEU A 122 -3.49 15.42 -0.40
N GLU A 123 -3.75 16.32 0.55
CA GLU A 123 -3.43 17.75 0.43
C GLU A 123 -1.92 17.97 0.23
N GLU A 124 -1.07 17.29 1.00
CA GLU A 124 0.38 17.40 0.87
C GLU A 124 0.91 16.76 -0.42
N ILE A 125 0.31 15.66 -0.91
CA ILE A 125 0.65 15.08 -2.23
C ILE A 125 0.39 16.09 -3.34
N GLU A 126 -0.77 16.77 -3.30
CA GLU A 126 -1.10 17.79 -4.29
C GLU A 126 -0.18 19.00 -4.17
N PHE A 127 0.04 19.51 -2.96
CA PHE A 127 0.86 20.69 -2.69
C PHE A 127 2.32 20.50 -3.11
N ARG A 128 2.90 19.34 -2.82
CA ARG A 128 4.30 19.02 -3.12
C ARG A 128 4.51 18.39 -4.50
N GLU A 129 3.43 18.23 -5.27
CA GLU A 129 3.45 17.58 -6.57
C GLU A 129 4.12 16.20 -6.52
N ILE A 130 3.74 15.36 -5.55
CA ILE A 130 4.25 13.98 -5.45
C ILE A 130 3.51 13.10 -6.47
N PRO A 131 4.23 12.40 -7.38
CA PRO A 131 3.57 11.45 -8.28
C PRO A 131 3.08 10.23 -7.48
N ALA A 132 1.76 10.03 -7.40
CA ALA A 132 1.12 8.90 -6.74
C ALA A 132 0.43 7.97 -7.78
N PRO A 133 1.20 7.07 -8.43
CA PRO A 133 0.71 6.21 -9.53
C PRO A 133 -0.17 5.03 -9.08
N ALA A 134 -0.30 4.84 -7.78
CA ALA A 134 -1.02 3.73 -7.17
C ALA A 134 -2.05 4.28 -6.18
N PRO A 135 -3.12 3.52 -5.87
CA PRO A 135 -4.06 3.93 -4.86
C PRO A 135 -3.37 4.06 -3.49
N ILE A 136 -3.86 5.01 -2.70
CA ILE A 136 -3.67 4.97 -1.24
C ILE A 136 -4.64 3.92 -0.73
N GLU A 137 -4.12 2.83 -0.17
CA GLU A 137 -4.95 1.76 0.37
C GLU A 137 -5.30 2.09 1.81
N GLN A 138 -6.59 2.07 2.15
CA GLN A 138 -7.05 2.25 3.52
C GLN A 138 -7.99 1.11 3.91
N ARG A 139 -7.69 0.43 5.02
CA ARG A 139 -8.49 -0.68 5.55
C ARG A 139 -8.55 -0.64 7.06
N TRP A 140 -9.62 -1.18 7.65
CA TRP A 140 -9.79 -1.20 9.10
C TRP A 140 -9.71 -2.60 9.66
N THR A 141 -9.20 -2.71 10.88
CA THR A 141 -9.19 -3.95 11.65
C THR A 141 -9.57 -3.71 13.11
N ALA A 142 -9.95 -4.78 13.78
CA ALA A 142 -10.11 -4.79 15.24
C ALA A 142 -8.74 -4.84 15.94
N SER A 143 -8.70 -4.40 17.19
CA SER A 143 -7.51 -4.52 18.03
C SER A 143 -6.99 -5.96 18.12
N SER A 144 -5.67 -6.09 18.13
CA SER A 144 -4.96 -7.33 18.37
C SER A 144 -4.49 -7.43 19.83
N GLN A 145 -4.63 -8.61 20.43
CA GLN A 145 -4.07 -8.90 21.74
C GLN A 145 -2.56 -9.25 21.69
N ALA A 146 -2.00 -9.43 20.49
CA ALA A 146 -0.58 -9.73 20.34
C ALA A 146 0.24 -8.47 20.61
N VAL A 147 1.11 -8.52 21.62
CA VAL A 147 1.89 -7.35 22.09
C VAL A 147 2.79 -6.75 21.00
N LEU A 148 3.26 -7.56 20.05
CA LEU A 148 4.07 -7.08 18.92
C LEU A 148 3.24 -6.65 17.73
N SER A 149 1.90 -6.71 17.77
CA SER A 149 1.08 -6.23 16.66
C SER A 149 1.14 -4.70 16.55
N PRO A 150 1.31 -4.12 15.35
CA PRO A 150 1.12 -2.69 15.12
C PRO A 150 -0.28 -2.20 15.53
N ALA A 151 -1.29 -3.06 15.38
CA ALA A 151 -2.68 -2.81 15.78
C ALA A 151 -2.99 -3.36 17.18
N SER A 152 -2.05 -3.31 18.13
CA SER A 152 -2.30 -3.76 19.50
C SER A 152 -2.83 -2.66 20.41
N SER A 153 -3.84 -2.96 21.21
CA SER A 153 -4.38 -2.07 22.24
C SER A 153 -4.75 -2.86 23.50
N THR A 154 -4.63 -2.21 24.66
CA THR A 154 -5.16 -2.74 25.92
C THR A 154 -6.69 -2.68 25.97
N ASP A 155 -7.30 -1.81 25.16
CA ASP A 155 -8.74 -1.75 24.96
C ASP A 155 -9.14 -2.65 23.76
N PRO A 156 -9.88 -3.74 23.99
CA PRO A 156 -10.28 -4.65 22.92
C PRO A 156 -11.32 -4.05 21.96
N SER A 157 -11.98 -2.95 22.33
CA SER A 157 -12.93 -2.24 21.47
C SER A 157 -12.25 -1.25 20.51
N SER A 158 -10.94 -1.04 20.67
CA SER A 158 -10.17 -0.19 19.78
C SER A 158 -10.17 -0.74 18.35
N ILE A 159 -10.23 0.17 17.38
CA ILE A 159 -10.08 -0.10 15.95
C ILE A 159 -8.84 0.60 15.41
N PHE A 160 -8.27 0.03 14.37
CA PHE A 160 -7.08 0.56 13.70
C PHE A 160 -7.34 0.70 12.20
N SER A 161 -6.92 1.82 11.64
CA SER A 161 -6.88 2.05 10.20
C SER A 161 -5.46 1.78 9.70
N TRP A 162 -5.33 0.87 8.74
CA TRP A 162 -4.10 0.63 8.00
C TRP A 162 -4.15 1.47 6.75
N ILE A 163 -3.22 2.41 6.63
CA ILE A 163 -3.12 3.29 5.47
C ILE A 163 -1.78 3.00 4.80
N GLY A 164 -1.80 2.76 3.50
CA GLY A 164 -0.63 2.39 2.73
C GLY A 164 -0.46 3.21 1.46
N ILE A 165 0.79 3.53 1.15
CA ILE A 165 1.20 4.16 -0.11
C ILE A 165 2.00 3.16 -0.94
N ILE A 166 1.86 3.26 -2.26
CA ILE A 166 2.40 2.27 -3.19
C ILE A 166 3.08 2.97 -4.37
N MET A 167 4.19 2.41 -4.85
CA MET A 167 4.76 2.76 -6.16
C MET A 167 5.12 1.48 -6.93
N TYR A 168 4.67 1.40 -8.18
CA TYR A 168 4.96 0.27 -9.06
C TYR A 168 6.40 0.34 -9.56
N LEU A 169 7.11 -0.78 -9.47
CA LEU A 169 8.49 -0.85 -9.92
C LEU A 169 8.55 -1.27 -11.38
N PRO A 170 9.25 -0.50 -12.24
CA PRO A 170 9.55 -0.93 -13.61
C PRO A 170 10.23 -2.31 -13.61
N LEU A 171 9.80 -3.20 -14.51
CA LEU A 171 10.29 -4.57 -14.55
C LEU A 171 11.65 -4.69 -15.26
N SER A 172 11.84 -3.93 -16.35
CA SER A 172 12.95 -4.12 -17.29
C SER A 172 14.02 -3.01 -17.28
N ASP A 173 13.70 -1.82 -16.75
CA ASP A 173 14.63 -0.68 -16.69
C ASP A 173 15.15 -0.43 -15.27
N LEU A 174 16.39 -0.86 -15.01
CA LEU A 174 17.07 -0.67 -13.73
C LEU A 174 17.30 0.80 -13.37
N LYS A 175 17.50 1.69 -14.35
CA LYS A 175 17.68 3.13 -14.09
C LYS A 175 16.36 3.76 -13.68
N ALA A 176 15.27 3.43 -14.37
CA ALA A 176 13.94 3.87 -13.98
C ALA A 176 13.57 3.32 -12.59
N ARG A 177 13.87 2.04 -12.31
CA ARG A 177 13.66 1.41 -11.01
C ARG A 177 14.37 2.14 -9.87
N ALA A 178 15.61 2.55 -10.06
CA ALA A 178 16.35 3.33 -9.07
C ALA A 178 15.68 4.68 -8.80
N LYS A 179 15.24 5.39 -9.85
CA LYS A 179 14.51 6.67 -9.70
C LYS A 179 13.19 6.49 -8.96
N VAL A 180 12.41 5.46 -9.28
CA VAL A 180 11.16 5.14 -8.57
C VAL A 180 11.42 4.81 -7.11
N THR A 181 12.52 4.10 -6.81
CA THR A 181 12.91 3.81 -5.42
C THR A 181 13.21 5.08 -4.64
N GLU A 182 13.93 6.04 -5.22
CA GLU A 182 14.17 7.35 -4.58
C GLU A 182 12.87 8.17 -4.44
N GLY A 183 12.01 8.17 -5.46
CA GLY A 183 10.68 8.79 -5.38
C GLY A 183 9.82 8.20 -4.26
N PHE A 184 9.88 6.87 -4.09
CA PHE A 184 9.16 6.18 -3.03
C PHE A 184 9.70 6.51 -1.64
N LYS A 185 11.02 6.70 -1.48
CA LYS A 185 11.61 7.20 -0.23
C LYS A 185 11.08 8.59 0.13
N ALA A 186 11.03 9.51 -0.84
CA ALA A 186 10.47 10.84 -0.63
C ALA A 186 8.98 10.77 -0.22
N TYR A 187 8.19 9.93 -0.89
CA TYR A 187 6.78 9.72 -0.56
C TYR A 187 6.60 9.10 0.84
N SER A 188 7.46 8.14 1.20
CA SER A 188 7.49 7.52 2.53
C SER A 188 7.85 8.52 3.63
N SER A 189 8.82 9.41 3.39
CA SER A 189 9.17 10.47 4.33
C SER A 189 8.03 11.45 4.53
N LEU A 190 7.31 11.82 3.46
CA LEU A 190 6.10 12.63 3.56
C LEU A 190 5.02 11.93 4.39
N MET A 191 4.74 10.65 4.11
CA MET A 191 3.76 9.86 4.85
C MET A 191 4.08 9.83 6.35
N ARG A 192 5.35 9.62 6.71
CA ARG A 192 5.79 9.63 8.11
C ARG A 192 5.67 11.02 8.75
N SER A 193 5.93 12.11 8.03
CA SER A 193 5.79 13.46 8.59
C SER A 193 4.33 13.83 8.85
N VAL A 194 3.40 13.42 7.98
CA VAL A 194 1.96 13.65 8.21
C VAL A 194 1.44 12.83 9.41
N LEU A 195 2.09 11.70 9.73
CA LEU A 195 1.79 10.92 10.94
C LEU A 195 2.51 11.40 12.20
N GLU A 196 3.29 12.47 12.12
CA GLU A 196 4.04 12.97 13.27
C GLU A 196 3.07 13.43 14.37
N GLY A 197 3.27 12.92 15.59
CA GLY A 197 2.37 13.19 16.72
C GLY A 197 1.18 12.24 16.85
N LEU A 198 0.89 11.41 15.84
CA LEU A 198 -0.04 10.29 15.96
C LEU A 198 0.67 9.03 16.46
N GLU A 199 -0.04 8.17 17.19
CA GLU A 199 0.46 6.86 17.63
C GLU A 199 0.44 5.83 16.48
N ALA A 200 1.04 6.17 15.34
CA ALA A 200 1.08 5.31 14.17
C ALA A 200 2.26 4.32 14.20
N GLN A 201 2.02 3.09 13.73
CA GLN A 201 3.02 2.02 13.72
C GLN A 201 3.20 1.45 12.32
N GLU A 202 4.45 1.29 11.87
CA GLU A 202 4.74 0.66 10.58
C GLU A 202 4.31 -0.81 10.58
N HIS A 203 3.73 -1.26 9.48
CA HIS A 203 3.47 -2.67 9.25
C HIS A 203 4.81 -3.42 9.14
N TRP A 204 5.00 -4.48 9.94
CA TRP A 204 6.29 -5.21 10.00
C TRP A 204 6.87 -5.61 8.64
N ALA A 205 6.03 -6.12 7.73
CA ALA A 205 6.46 -6.53 6.39
C ALA A 205 6.85 -5.38 5.46
N LYS A 206 6.73 -4.12 5.90
CA LYS A 206 6.96 -2.89 5.11
C LYS A 206 8.06 -2.00 5.70
N ILE A 207 8.62 -2.38 6.85
CA ILE A 207 9.74 -1.65 7.45
C ILE A 207 10.96 -1.91 6.58
N GLU A 208 11.68 -0.83 6.26
CA GLU A 208 12.96 -0.88 5.58
C GLU A 208 14.02 -0.27 6.49
N LEU A 209 15.21 -0.86 6.52
CA LEU A 209 16.35 -0.27 7.22
C LEU A 209 17.01 0.77 6.32
N PRO A 210 17.06 2.04 6.73
CA PRO A 210 17.72 3.08 5.97
C PRO A 210 19.20 2.76 5.72
N SER A 211 19.82 3.33 4.69
CA SER A 211 21.27 3.19 4.51
C SER A 211 22.06 4.10 5.46
N ASN A 212 21.43 5.15 5.99
CA ASN A 212 22.04 6.10 6.92
C ASN A 212 21.96 5.57 8.37
N GLN A 213 23.07 5.66 9.11
CA GLN A 213 23.18 5.20 10.49
C GLN A 213 22.27 5.96 11.48
N GLU A 214 22.15 7.28 11.34
CA GLU A 214 21.29 8.10 12.20
C GLU A 214 19.81 7.72 12.00
N GLU A 215 19.38 7.57 10.75
CA GLU A 215 18.01 7.14 10.43
C GLU A 215 17.73 5.71 10.93
N ARG A 216 18.71 4.80 10.86
CA ARG A 216 18.60 3.45 11.45
C ARG A 216 18.38 3.51 12.95
N GLU A 217 19.18 4.31 13.66
CA GLU A 217 19.02 4.50 15.10
C GLU A 217 17.64 5.02 15.46
N ASP A 218 17.06 5.91 14.65
CA ASP A 218 15.73 6.43 14.86
C ASP A 218 14.62 5.40 14.64
N VAL A 219 14.79 4.49 13.67
CA VAL A 219 13.91 3.30 13.52
C VAL A 219 13.98 2.42 14.77
N VAL A 220 15.18 2.10 15.24
CA VAL A 220 15.38 1.25 16.43
C VAL A 220 14.78 1.90 17.68
N LYS A 221 15.01 3.20 17.88
CA LYS A 221 14.41 3.96 19.00
C LYS A 221 12.89 3.97 18.93
N ARG A 222 12.30 4.15 17.75
CA ARG A 222 10.83 4.12 17.54
C ARG A 222 10.25 2.76 17.91
N ILE A 223 10.88 1.67 17.49
CA ILE A 223 10.48 0.30 17.84
C ILE A 223 10.60 0.06 19.34
N ALA A 224 11.73 0.44 19.94
CA ALA A 224 11.97 0.28 21.37
C ALA A 224 11.01 1.08 22.25
N ARG A 225 10.54 2.24 21.78
CA ARG A 225 9.52 3.05 22.46
C ARG A 225 8.16 2.36 22.50
N ARG A 226 7.79 1.63 21.44
CA ARG A 226 6.47 1.01 21.33
C ARG A 226 6.41 -0.39 21.94
N TYR A 227 7.43 -1.20 21.70
CA TYR A 227 7.41 -2.63 21.95
C TYR A 227 8.34 -3.04 23.10
N PRO A 228 8.06 -4.15 23.80
CA PRO A 228 8.91 -4.63 24.89
C PRO A 228 10.17 -5.33 24.35
N VAL A 229 11.03 -4.58 23.66
CA VAL A 229 12.20 -5.12 22.93
C VAL A 229 13.11 -5.93 23.85
N GLU A 230 13.35 -5.48 25.08
CA GLU A 230 14.20 -6.20 26.03
C GLU A 230 13.63 -7.59 26.37
N LYS A 231 12.30 -7.70 26.49
CA LYS A 231 11.66 -9.00 26.71
C LYS A 231 11.80 -9.92 25.50
N VAL A 232 11.69 -9.35 24.30
CA VAL A 232 11.92 -10.08 23.04
C VAL A 232 13.35 -10.62 23.00
N ARG A 233 14.37 -9.80 23.32
CA ARG A 233 15.78 -10.22 23.36
C ARG A 233 16.03 -11.36 24.34
N GLN A 234 15.45 -11.29 25.54
CA GLN A 234 15.56 -12.34 26.54
C GLN A 234 14.94 -13.66 26.07
N LEU A 235 13.73 -13.60 25.48
CA LEU A 235 13.05 -14.77 24.94
C LEU A 235 13.82 -15.35 23.75
N ARG A 236 14.33 -14.50 22.87
CA ARG A 236 15.18 -14.88 21.74
C ARG A 236 16.43 -15.63 22.20
N SER A 237 17.16 -15.08 23.17
CA SER A 237 18.36 -15.71 23.74
C SER A 237 18.07 -17.07 24.39
N ARG A 238 16.87 -17.25 24.95
CA ARG A 238 16.44 -18.51 25.57
C ARG A 238 16.03 -19.57 24.55
N PHE A 239 15.25 -19.18 23.54
CA PHE A 239 14.60 -20.12 22.61
C PHE A 239 15.37 -20.32 21.31
N ASP A 240 16.18 -19.35 20.91
CA ASP A 240 17.09 -19.46 19.77
C ASP A 240 18.50 -18.93 20.14
N PRO A 241 19.22 -19.61 21.05
CA PRO A 241 20.52 -19.18 21.55
C PRO A 241 21.62 -19.16 20.48
N LYS A 242 21.37 -19.77 19.31
CA LYS A 242 22.32 -19.83 18.18
C LYS A 242 21.92 -18.89 17.05
N ASN A 243 20.86 -18.11 17.23
CA ASN A 243 20.29 -17.20 16.24
C ASN A 243 20.02 -17.87 14.87
N ILE A 244 19.55 -19.11 14.85
CA ILE A 244 19.32 -19.89 13.63
C ILE A 244 18.13 -19.33 12.84
N LEU A 245 17.12 -18.83 13.53
CA LEU A 245 15.88 -18.27 12.96
C LEU A 245 15.95 -16.74 12.80
N GLY A 246 17.17 -16.18 12.79
CA GLY A 246 17.42 -14.74 12.83
C GLY A 246 17.69 -14.17 11.46
N SER A 247 17.80 -12.85 11.39
CA SER A 247 18.30 -12.14 10.21
C SER A 247 18.89 -10.82 10.64
N ASP A 248 19.88 -10.32 9.87
CA ASP A 248 20.51 -9.02 10.13
C ASP A 248 19.46 -7.91 10.32
N MET A 249 18.40 -7.94 9.52
CA MET A 249 17.30 -6.98 9.64
C MET A 249 16.56 -7.09 10.97
N LEU A 250 16.15 -8.30 11.38
CA LEU A 250 15.45 -8.48 12.66
C LEU A 250 16.37 -8.14 13.83
N ASP A 251 17.63 -8.54 13.73
CA ASP A 251 18.60 -8.33 14.80
C ASP A 251 18.90 -6.84 14.96
N GLU A 252 19.02 -6.09 13.87
CA GLU A 252 19.18 -4.63 13.91
C GLU A 252 17.93 -3.94 14.47
N LEU A 253 16.73 -4.27 13.99
CA LEU A 253 15.47 -3.66 14.45
C LEU A 253 15.23 -3.86 15.96
N PHE A 254 15.60 -5.02 16.48
CA PHE A 254 15.51 -5.32 17.92
C PHE A 254 16.77 -4.95 18.69
N GLY A 255 17.82 -4.37 18.08
CA GLY A 255 19.08 -4.01 18.72
C GLY A 255 19.78 -5.20 19.39
N LEU A 256 19.89 -6.30 18.65
CA LEU A 256 20.59 -7.54 18.99
C LEU A 256 22.01 -7.62 18.41
N LEU A 257 22.36 -6.66 17.52
CA LEU A 257 23.70 -6.45 16.97
C LEU A 257 24.48 -5.37 17.74
#